data_AF-A0A1H4N102-F1
#
_entry.id   AF-A0A1H4N102-F1
#
_cell.length_a   1.000
_cell.length_b   1.000
_cell.length_c   1.000
_cell.angle_alpha   90.00
_cell.angle_beta   90.00
_cell.angle_gamma   90.00
#
_symmetry.space_group_name_H-M   'P 1'
#
loop_
_entity.id
_entity.type
_entity.pdbx_description
1 polymer ?
#
loop_
_entity_poly.entity_id
_entity_poly.type
_entity_poly.pdbx_seq_one_letter_code
_entity_poly.pdbx_strand_id
1 'polypeptide(L)'
;MKRLLSKLSILCVLGSAAWAQQPAAPSSAKAAVAFNLTDVHASPRVSFPYSNGGQLRGDRYSLRQSTLVDIIAMAYGVKPEMVQGGPSWLELPRFDIIAKADPKTSDADLKKMLQALLADRFKLVMHKGEATMPAYMLTVAGAKSKMKQSEDGVAKTCKGEPPVPGAIPMMAVSCTNMPVDELATFLNQAASGDLTEPVLNQTGLEGGWDFTLRWTDARQRAKAGAEAVSIFSAVEKDLGLKLELKTAPRPVWIVDSVMEKPTPNSPAVAKELPPPPPAEFEVSTIKPSKPDAQMSGRVANGQMNLTAATLKMLIPFIWDFNSNDPQMLVNAPAWLDKDKFDFFAKTAMPEPVPGRPPLQIDDFEFHQMLQALVIDRFQMKVHMEERPIFAYRMVADHPKLTKADPTKRTRCKQGVGADGKDPRVANPMITQLLTCQNITMKQLGDFLTQYATGYIYTSVLDDTGLQGSYDLTLAWSSASLTVLRPPPPPGQPEEAIPADAVTLYDAMDKQIGIKMVKEKRPVSVLVIDHIEETPTPN
;
A
#
# COMPACT_ATOMS: atom_id res chain seq x y z
N MET A 1 20.60 -82.83 -17.52
CA MET A 1 21.10 -83.07 -18.90
C MET A 1 19.96 -82.77 -19.87
N LYS A 2 20.20 -82.16 -21.04
CA LYS A 2 19.35 -82.10 -22.28
C LYS A 2 17.80 -82.06 -22.11
N ARG A 3 17.12 -80.94 -22.40
CA ARG A 3 16.65 -80.44 -23.73
C ARG A 3 15.28 -81.00 -24.20
N LEU A 4 14.46 -80.07 -24.72
CA LEU A 4 13.41 -80.17 -25.76
C LEU A 4 11.95 -80.62 -25.45
N LEU A 5 11.03 -79.67 -25.69
CA LEU A 5 9.90 -79.71 -26.64
C LEU A 5 9.08 -81.00 -26.85
N SER A 6 7.77 -80.92 -26.67
CA SER A 6 6.83 -80.78 -27.81
C SER A 6 5.43 -80.29 -27.39
N LYS A 7 4.64 -79.83 -28.36
CA LYS A 7 3.27 -79.31 -28.26
C LYS A 7 2.24 -80.42 -28.51
N LEU A 8 1.02 -80.29 -27.97
CA LEU A 8 -0.20 -80.11 -28.78
C LEU A 8 -1.38 -79.61 -27.92
N SER A 9 -2.45 -79.13 -28.56
CA SER A 9 -3.50 -78.29 -27.97
C SER A 9 -4.91 -78.78 -28.29
N ILE A 10 -5.93 -78.07 -27.73
CA ILE A 10 -7.38 -78.01 -28.09
C ILE A 10 -8.29 -78.99 -27.32
N LEU A 11 -9.53 -78.65 -26.90
CA LEU A 11 -10.14 -77.42 -26.28
C LEU A 11 -11.61 -77.77 -25.85
N CYS A 12 -12.28 -76.87 -25.11
CA CYS A 12 -13.75 -76.84 -24.84
C CYS A 12 -14.27 -77.92 -23.85
N VAL A 13 -15.33 -77.74 -23.03
CA VAL A 13 -16.26 -76.64 -22.66
C VAL A 13 -16.98 -77.11 -21.36
N LEU A 14 -17.49 -76.33 -20.38
CA LEU A 14 -17.74 -74.90 -20.10
C LEU A 14 -17.56 -74.64 -18.57
N GLY A 15 -17.73 -73.41 -18.05
CA GLY A 15 -17.82 -73.17 -16.59
C GLY A 15 -18.10 -71.72 -16.18
N SER A 16 -19.25 -71.46 -15.56
CA SER A 16 -19.71 -70.11 -15.18
C SER A 16 -18.96 -69.55 -13.97
N ALA A 17 -18.48 -68.30 -14.06
CA ALA A 17 -17.77 -67.65 -12.96
C ALA A 17 -18.70 -66.85 -12.03
N ALA A 18 -18.65 -67.13 -10.73
CA ALA A 18 -19.16 -66.23 -9.70
C ALA A 18 -18.02 -65.31 -9.22
N TRP A 19 -18.13 -64.01 -9.45
CA TRP A 19 -17.17 -63.03 -8.92
C TRP A 19 -17.47 -62.71 -7.46
N ALA A 20 -16.49 -62.91 -6.58
CA ALA A 20 -16.52 -62.38 -5.22
C ALA A 20 -16.40 -60.85 -5.26
N GLN A 21 -17.36 -60.16 -4.64
CA GLN A 21 -17.32 -58.71 -4.50
C GLN A 21 -16.28 -58.29 -3.46
N GLN A 22 -15.31 -57.49 -3.88
CA GLN A 22 -14.39 -56.81 -2.97
C GLN A 22 -15.04 -55.48 -2.54
N PRO A 23 -15.17 -55.18 -1.24
CA PRO A 23 -15.88 -53.99 -0.78
C PRO A 23 -15.12 -52.73 -1.22
N ALA A 24 -15.82 -51.82 -1.90
CA ALA A 24 -15.28 -50.53 -2.27
C ALA A 24 -14.95 -49.73 -1.01
N ALA A 25 -13.72 -49.22 -0.91
CA ALA A 25 -13.37 -48.23 0.10
C ALA A 25 -14.25 -46.98 -0.11
N PRO A 26 -14.84 -46.39 0.95
CA PRO A 26 -15.67 -45.21 0.80
C PRO A 26 -14.82 -44.03 0.31
N SER A 27 -15.09 -43.58 -0.91
CA SER A 27 -14.52 -42.35 -1.46
C SER A 27 -15.13 -41.13 -0.76
N SER A 28 -14.61 -40.81 0.44
CA SER A 28 -14.86 -39.55 1.13
C SER A 28 -13.69 -38.59 0.92
N ALA A 29 -13.23 -38.46 -0.33
CA ALA A 29 -12.40 -37.35 -0.75
C ALA A 29 -13.23 -36.06 -0.67
N LYS A 30 -13.25 -35.45 0.52
CA LYS A 30 -13.77 -34.10 0.75
C LYS A 30 -13.07 -33.17 -0.23
N ALA A 31 -13.79 -32.67 -1.23
CA ALA A 31 -13.22 -31.86 -2.31
C ALA A 31 -12.34 -30.76 -1.70
N ALA A 32 -11.07 -30.74 -2.07
CA ALA A 32 -10.11 -29.82 -1.49
C ALA A 32 -10.57 -28.39 -1.79
N VAL A 33 -10.64 -27.54 -0.77
CA VAL A 33 -10.97 -26.12 -0.93
C VAL A 33 -9.72 -25.44 -1.49
N ALA A 34 -9.53 -25.59 -2.80
CA ALA A 34 -8.35 -25.19 -3.54
C ALA A 34 -8.76 -24.66 -4.93
N PHE A 35 -7.97 -23.73 -5.47
CA PHE A 35 -8.15 -23.21 -6.81
C PHE A 35 -7.95 -24.30 -7.88
N ASN A 36 -8.75 -24.24 -8.95
CA ASN A 36 -8.71 -25.21 -10.06
C ASN A 36 -7.37 -25.15 -10.82
N LEU A 37 -6.78 -23.96 -10.90
CA LEU A 37 -5.51 -23.68 -11.55
C LEU A 37 -4.90 -22.41 -10.92
N THR A 38 -3.58 -22.38 -10.72
CA THR A 38 -2.87 -21.27 -10.06
C THR A 38 -1.56 -20.93 -10.76
N ASP A 39 -1.45 -19.69 -11.21
CA ASP A 39 -0.20 -19.01 -11.49
C ASP A 39 0.25 -18.27 -10.21
N VAL A 40 1.48 -18.53 -9.78
CA VAL A 40 2.13 -17.78 -8.70
C VAL A 40 3.55 -17.46 -9.15
N HIS A 41 3.86 -16.16 -9.25
CA HIS A 41 5.19 -15.68 -9.64
C HIS A 41 5.57 -14.41 -8.87
N ALA A 42 6.86 -14.08 -8.86
CA ALA A 42 7.33 -12.82 -8.28
C ALA A 42 6.86 -11.64 -9.13
N SER A 43 6.32 -10.60 -8.50
CA SER A 43 5.83 -9.40 -9.17
C SER A 43 6.97 -8.64 -9.87
N PRO A 44 6.70 -7.95 -10.99
CA PRO A 44 7.66 -7.00 -11.57
C PRO A 44 7.92 -5.85 -10.59
N ARG A 45 9.09 -5.20 -10.66
CA ARG A 45 9.32 -3.96 -9.89
C ARG A 45 8.47 -2.84 -10.47
N VAL A 46 7.87 -2.05 -9.60
CA VAL A 46 7.06 -0.85 -9.89
C VAL A 46 7.51 0.30 -8.98
N SER A 47 7.17 1.54 -9.34
CA SER A 47 7.62 2.73 -8.60
C SER A 47 6.97 2.82 -7.21
N PHE A 48 5.69 2.47 -7.13
CA PHE A 48 4.88 2.56 -5.91
C PHE A 48 4.16 1.23 -5.65
N PRO A 49 4.83 0.22 -5.07
CA PRO A 49 4.23 -1.10 -4.89
C PRO A 49 3.26 -1.15 -3.69
N TYR A 50 2.04 -1.61 -3.93
CA TYR A 50 1.02 -1.92 -2.93
C TYR A 50 0.26 -3.20 -3.32
N SER A 51 -0.23 -3.94 -2.33
CA SER A 51 -1.08 -5.11 -2.55
C SER A 51 -2.40 -4.70 -3.22
N ASN A 52 -2.71 -5.22 -4.42
CA ASN A 52 -3.95 -4.92 -5.14
C ASN A 52 -4.75 -6.18 -5.54
N GLY A 53 -6.07 -6.08 -5.60
CA GLY A 53 -6.98 -7.17 -5.95
C GLY A 53 -7.45 -7.97 -4.73
N GLY A 54 -7.36 -9.30 -4.81
CA GLY A 54 -7.87 -10.22 -3.80
C GLY A 54 -9.34 -10.61 -3.96
N GLN A 55 -9.93 -10.35 -5.13
CA GLN A 55 -11.33 -10.61 -5.46
C GLN A 55 -11.46 -11.54 -6.68
N LEU A 56 -12.63 -12.17 -6.81
CA LEU A 56 -12.99 -13.04 -7.93
C LEU A 56 -13.82 -12.26 -8.97
N ARG A 57 -13.30 -12.11 -10.19
CA ARG A 57 -14.02 -11.56 -11.36
C ARG A 57 -14.31 -12.67 -12.36
N GLY A 58 -15.59 -12.98 -12.57
CA GLY A 58 -15.97 -14.17 -13.33
C GLY A 58 -15.44 -15.43 -12.65
N ASP A 59 -14.66 -16.25 -13.35
CA ASP A 59 -13.96 -17.42 -12.81
C ASP A 59 -12.52 -17.11 -12.33
N ARG A 60 -12.02 -15.88 -12.50
CA ARG A 60 -10.62 -15.51 -12.24
C ARG A 60 -10.45 -14.72 -10.95
N TYR A 61 -9.59 -15.22 -10.07
CA TYR A 61 -9.05 -14.50 -8.93
C TYR A 61 -7.73 -13.84 -9.33
N SER A 62 -7.52 -12.59 -8.92
CA SER A 62 -6.28 -11.84 -9.16
C SER A 62 -5.86 -11.10 -7.90
N LEU A 63 -4.61 -11.25 -7.51
CA LEU A 63 -3.95 -10.53 -6.41
C LEU A 63 -2.54 -10.18 -6.90
N ARG A 64 -2.14 -8.91 -6.84
CA ARG A 64 -0.87 -8.42 -7.41
C ARG A 64 -0.05 -7.65 -6.40
N GLN A 65 1.26 -7.56 -6.66
CA GLN A 65 2.19 -6.71 -5.91
C GLN A 65 2.13 -6.94 -4.39
N SER A 66 1.72 -8.13 -3.95
CA SER A 66 1.40 -8.42 -2.55
C SER A 66 2.58 -9.08 -1.85
N THR A 67 2.97 -8.58 -0.68
CA THR A 67 3.99 -9.26 0.14
C THR A 67 3.44 -10.58 0.68
N LEU A 68 4.29 -11.49 1.13
CA LEU A 68 3.78 -12.73 1.70
C LEU A 68 3.00 -12.49 3.00
N VAL A 69 3.31 -11.41 3.72
CA VAL A 69 2.53 -10.92 4.88
C VAL A 69 1.13 -10.46 4.46
N ASP A 70 1.00 -9.67 3.37
CA ASP A 70 -0.29 -9.23 2.84
C ASP A 70 -1.17 -10.43 2.46
N ILE A 71 -0.59 -11.42 1.75
CA ILE A 71 -1.29 -12.62 1.28
C ILE A 71 -1.76 -13.47 2.48
N ILE A 72 -0.93 -13.66 3.50
CA ILE A 72 -1.30 -14.36 4.75
C ILE A 72 -2.40 -13.59 5.49
N ALA A 73 -2.24 -12.27 5.68
CA ALA A 73 -3.21 -11.44 6.38
C ALA A 73 -4.59 -11.50 5.71
N MET A 74 -4.64 -11.41 4.38
CA MET A 74 -5.84 -11.58 3.56
C MET A 74 -6.46 -12.97 3.74
N ALA A 75 -5.65 -14.04 3.63
CA ALA A 75 -6.08 -15.43 3.75
C ALA A 75 -6.70 -15.75 5.13
N TYR A 76 -6.18 -15.16 6.21
CA TYR A 76 -6.67 -15.37 7.57
C TYR A 76 -7.65 -14.29 8.06
N GLY A 77 -7.93 -13.26 7.24
CA GLY A 77 -8.89 -12.20 7.57
C GLY A 77 -8.43 -11.29 8.71
N VAL A 78 -7.12 -11.07 8.84
CA VAL A 78 -6.50 -10.20 9.86
C VAL A 78 -5.80 -9.02 9.18
N LYS A 79 -5.36 -8.03 9.96
CA LYS A 79 -4.47 -6.98 9.43
C LYS A 79 -3.01 -7.48 9.34
N PRO A 80 -2.16 -6.95 8.44
CA PRO A 80 -0.76 -7.37 8.29
C PRO A 80 0.03 -7.39 9.60
N GLU A 81 -0.17 -6.42 10.49
CA GLU A 81 0.53 -6.36 11.77
C GLU A 81 0.16 -7.49 12.76
N MET A 82 -0.93 -8.24 12.51
CA MET A 82 -1.29 -9.42 13.31
C MET A 82 -0.61 -10.71 12.84
N VAL A 83 0.11 -10.67 11.72
CA VAL A 83 1.03 -11.73 11.30
C VAL A 83 2.40 -11.40 11.90
N GLN A 84 3.02 -12.35 12.60
CA GLN A 84 4.27 -12.18 13.32
C GLN A 84 5.19 -13.40 13.14
N GLY A 85 6.42 -13.33 13.65
CA GLY A 85 7.43 -14.39 13.46
C GLY A 85 7.92 -14.50 12.02
N GLY A 86 8.34 -15.71 11.64
CA GLY A 86 8.82 -16.05 10.30
C GLY A 86 10.17 -15.44 9.91
N PRO A 87 10.66 -15.76 8.69
CA PRO A 87 11.88 -15.18 8.16
C PRO A 87 11.80 -13.66 7.99
N SER A 88 12.95 -12.97 8.13
CA SER A 88 13.01 -11.51 8.09
C SER A 88 12.55 -10.89 6.76
N TRP A 89 12.65 -11.65 5.65
CA TRP A 89 12.33 -11.21 4.31
C TRP A 89 10.84 -11.07 4.00
N LEU A 90 9.91 -11.57 4.84
CA LEU A 90 8.49 -11.74 4.48
C LEU A 90 7.76 -10.48 3.97
N GLU A 91 8.22 -9.30 4.38
CA GLU A 91 7.67 -7.98 4.05
C GLU A 91 8.21 -7.42 2.70
N LEU A 92 9.14 -8.12 2.02
CA LEU A 92 9.90 -7.56 0.88
C LEU A 92 9.60 -8.18 -0.50
N PRO A 93 9.73 -9.51 -0.75
CA PRO A 93 9.32 -10.08 -2.02
C PRO A 93 7.81 -9.90 -2.21
N ARG A 94 7.43 -9.48 -3.40
CA ARG A 94 6.04 -9.33 -3.81
C ARG A 94 5.70 -10.41 -4.83
N PHE A 95 4.48 -10.91 -4.75
CA PHE A 95 3.97 -11.97 -5.62
C PHE A 95 2.67 -11.55 -6.29
N ASP A 96 2.53 -11.99 -7.53
CA ASP A 96 1.28 -11.99 -8.26
C ASP A 96 0.71 -13.42 -8.20
N ILE A 97 -0.57 -13.51 -7.82
CA ILE A 97 -1.37 -14.73 -7.79
C ILE A 97 -2.54 -14.54 -8.74
N ILE A 98 -2.57 -15.34 -9.80
CA ILE A 98 -3.70 -15.41 -10.73
C ILE A 98 -4.24 -16.84 -10.64
N ALA A 99 -5.54 -17.01 -10.41
CA ALA A 99 -6.12 -18.33 -10.16
C ALA A 99 -7.53 -18.48 -10.72
N LYS A 100 -7.97 -19.73 -10.88
CA LYS A 100 -9.36 -20.08 -11.27
C LYS A 100 -10.17 -20.67 -10.12
N ALA A 101 -11.39 -20.19 -9.95
CA ALA A 101 -12.40 -20.70 -9.02
C ALA A 101 -13.79 -20.73 -9.67
N ASP A 102 -14.77 -21.37 -9.02
CA ASP A 102 -16.17 -21.24 -9.44
C ASP A 102 -16.64 -19.79 -9.20
N PRO A 103 -17.28 -19.10 -10.15
CA PRO A 103 -17.80 -17.74 -9.95
C PRO A 103 -18.69 -17.56 -8.71
N LYS A 104 -19.31 -18.64 -8.21
CA LYS A 104 -20.17 -18.68 -7.02
C LYS A 104 -19.40 -18.86 -5.71
N THR A 105 -18.09 -19.15 -5.74
CA THR A 105 -17.25 -19.28 -4.53
C THR A 105 -17.42 -18.07 -3.60
N SER A 106 -17.64 -18.32 -2.31
CA SER A 106 -17.80 -17.25 -1.32
C SER A 106 -16.44 -16.65 -0.92
N ASP A 107 -16.40 -15.40 -0.44
CA ASP A 107 -15.15 -14.79 0.05
C ASP A 107 -14.53 -15.59 1.22
N ALA A 108 -15.36 -16.24 2.03
CA ALA A 108 -14.92 -17.11 3.11
C ALA A 108 -14.26 -18.39 2.58
N ASP A 109 -14.66 -18.87 1.40
CA ASP A 109 -14.03 -20.01 0.73
C ASP A 109 -12.81 -19.59 -0.10
N LEU A 110 -12.81 -18.42 -0.76
CA LEU A 110 -11.62 -17.83 -1.38
C LEU A 110 -10.47 -17.69 -0.37
N LYS A 111 -10.78 -17.25 0.87
CA LYS A 111 -9.81 -17.20 1.97
C LYS A 111 -9.23 -18.59 2.28
N LYS A 112 -10.05 -19.64 2.36
CA LYS A 112 -9.60 -21.03 2.56
C LYS A 112 -8.78 -21.54 1.37
N MET A 113 -9.14 -21.18 0.14
CA MET A 113 -8.39 -21.53 -1.07
C MET A 113 -7.01 -20.86 -1.08
N LEU A 114 -6.92 -19.62 -0.57
CA LEU A 114 -5.65 -18.92 -0.38
C LEU A 114 -4.81 -19.53 0.75
N GLN A 115 -5.43 -19.96 1.86
CA GLN A 115 -4.75 -20.74 2.91
C GLN A 115 -4.17 -22.04 2.35
N ALA A 116 -4.95 -22.78 1.55
CA ALA A 116 -4.49 -24.01 0.89
C ALA A 116 -3.35 -23.74 -0.12
N LEU A 117 -3.44 -22.66 -0.89
CA LEU A 117 -2.37 -22.21 -1.80
C LEU A 117 -1.09 -21.87 -1.04
N LEU A 118 -1.17 -21.15 0.08
CA LEU A 118 -0.01 -20.83 0.92
C LEU A 118 0.64 -22.09 1.52
N ALA A 119 -0.18 -23.01 2.03
CA ALA A 119 0.29 -24.28 2.59
C ALA A 119 0.95 -25.19 1.53
N ASP A 120 0.44 -25.22 0.28
CA ASP A 120 1.07 -26.01 -0.77
C ASP A 120 2.22 -25.29 -1.49
N ARG A 121 1.99 -24.10 -2.03
CA ARG A 121 2.95 -23.41 -2.91
C ARG A 121 4.12 -22.85 -2.11
N PHE A 122 3.88 -22.30 -0.92
CA PHE A 122 4.92 -21.68 -0.09
C PHE A 122 5.31 -22.54 1.14
N LYS A 123 4.69 -23.71 1.34
CA LYS A 123 4.92 -24.59 2.51
C LYS A 123 4.80 -23.84 3.85
N LEU A 124 3.82 -22.94 3.93
CA LEU A 124 3.54 -22.14 5.12
C LEU A 124 3.13 -23.01 6.31
N VAL A 125 3.84 -22.87 7.43
CA VAL A 125 3.50 -23.41 8.75
C VAL A 125 3.36 -22.23 9.72
N MET A 126 2.27 -22.23 10.49
CA MET A 126 1.93 -21.16 11.42
C MET A 126 0.96 -21.63 12.51
N HIS A 127 1.00 -20.95 13.66
CA HIS A 127 0.10 -21.19 14.79
C HIS A 127 -0.49 -19.89 15.35
N LYS A 128 -1.53 -20.01 16.19
CA LYS A 128 -2.04 -18.86 16.96
C LYS A 128 -1.16 -18.66 18.19
N GLY A 129 -0.77 -17.42 18.45
CA GLY A 129 -0.01 -17.06 19.63
C GLY A 129 -0.36 -15.66 20.13
N GLU A 130 0.51 -15.11 20.96
CA GLU A 130 0.38 -13.77 21.53
C GLU A 130 1.68 -13.00 21.28
N ALA A 131 1.57 -11.73 20.94
CA ALA A 131 2.71 -10.84 20.76
C ALA A 131 2.53 -9.54 21.54
N THR A 132 3.61 -9.12 22.21
CA THR A 132 3.73 -7.81 22.84
C THR A 132 3.91 -6.76 21.74
N MET A 133 2.88 -5.96 21.49
CA MET A 133 2.83 -4.98 20.40
C MET A 133 2.62 -3.56 20.92
N PRO A 134 3.12 -2.53 20.22
CA PRO A 134 2.83 -1.14 20.57
C PRO A 134 1.33 -0.81 20.42
N ALA A 135 0.84 0.05 21.31
CA ALA A 135 -0.50 0.63 21.28
C ALA A 135 -0.53 1.91 22.14
N TYR A 136 -1.40 2.86 21.80
CA TYR A 136 -1.65 4.02 22.64
C TYR A 136 -2.69 3.67 23.71
N MET A 137 -2.29 3.68 24.98
CA MET A 137 -3.22 3.49 26.09
C MET A 137 -3.94 4.80 26.34
N LEU A 138 -5.28 4.78 26.27
CA LEU A 138 -6.15 5.89 26.66
C LEU A 138 -6.54 5.71 28.13
N THR A 139 -5.97 6.53 29.02
CA THR A 139 -6.25 6.50 30.47
C THR A 139 -6.87 7.81 30.94
N VAL A 140 -7.39 7.89 32.16
CA VAL A 140 -7.77 9.19 32.76
C VAL A 140 -6.49 9.99 33.09
N ALA A 141 -6.50 11.30 32.85
CA ALA A 141 -5.43 12.19 33.25
C ALA A 141 -5.72 12.79 34.64
N GLY A 142 -4.91 12.46 35.63
CA GLY A 142 -5.12 12.89 37.01
C GLY A 142 -6.34 12.21 37.65
N ALA A 143 -7.16 12.97 38.37
CA ALA A 143 -8.20 12.42 39.25
C ALA A 143 -9.58 12.19 38.59
N LYS A 144 -9.94 12.94 37.53
CA LYS A 144 -11.25 12.87 36.87
C LYS A 144 -11.18 13.26 35.39
N SER A 145 -12.03 12.63 34.59
CA SER A 145 -12.37 13.09 33.23
C SER A 145 -12.97 14.50 33.24
N LYS A 146 -12.76 15.25 32.15
CA LYS A 146 -13.42 16.55 31.88
C LYS A 146 -14.64 16.40 30.95
N MET A 147 -14.83 15.25 30.34
CA MET A 147 -16.02 14.95 29.53
C MET A 147 -17.26 14.94 30.42
N LYS A 148 -18.42 15.34 29.89
CA LYS A 148 -19.70 15.25 30.60
C LYS A 148 -20.30 13.86 30.36
N GLN A 149 -20.77 13.17 31.39
CA GLN A 149 -21.53 11.92 31.19
C GLN A 149 -22.89 12.25 30.56
N SER A 150 -23.28 11.49 29.55
CA SER A 150 -24.54 11.69 28.82
C SER A 150 -25.74 11.18 29.63
N GLU A 151 -26.91 11.76 29.38
CA GLU A 151 -28.18 11.29 29.97
C GLU A 151 -28.69 10.03 29.24
N ASP A 152 -29.37 9.15 29.99
CA ASP A 152 -29.93 7.91 29.45
C ASP A 152 -30.95 8.20 28.32
N GLY A 153 -30.88 7.41 27.25
CA GLY A 153 -31.80 7.54 26.10
C GLY A 153 -31.45 8.64 25.09
N VAL A 154 -30.40 9.46 25.33
CA VAL A 154 -29.91 10.43 24.33
C VAL A 154 -29.33 9.69 23.11
N ALA A 155 -29.68 10.12 21.90
CA ALA A 155 -29.12 9.52 20.68
C ALA A 155 -27.64 9.87 20.50
N LYS A 156 -26.81 8.85 20.22
CA LYS A 156 -25.38 9.04 19.90
C LYS A 156 -25.23 9.89 18.63
N THR A 157 -24.47 10.98 18.71
CA THR A 157 -24.08 11.78 17.54
C THR A 157 -22.64 12.24 17.65
N CYS A 158 -21.99 12.51 16.52
CA CYS A 158 -20.63 13.04 16.48
C CYS A 158 -20.51 13.82 15.17
N LYS A 159 -20.32 15.15 15.27
CA LYS A 159 -20.40 16.08 14.14
C LYS A 159 -19.13 16.92 14.07
N GLY A 160 -18.54 16.99 12.88
CA GLY A 160 -17.49 17.97 12.60
C GLY A 160 -18.07 19.38 12.64
N GLU A 161 -17.35 20.30 13.28
CA GLU A 161 -17.63 21.73 13.22
C GLU A 161 -17.07 22.30 11.91
N PRO A 162 -17.75 23.25 11.25
CA PRO A 162 -17.23 23.85 10.02
C PRO A 162 -15.94 24.63 10.30
N PRO A 163 -14.96 24.62 9.38
CA PRO A 163 -13.73 25.41 9.56
C PRO A 163 -14.06 26.91 9.60
N VAL A 164 -13.50 27.61 10.58
CA VAL A 164 -13.67 29.07 10.71
C VAL A 164 -12.80 29.77 9.65
N PRO A 165 -13.37 30.58 8.74
CA PRO A 165 -12.58 31.29 7.73
C PRO A 165 -11.54 32.22 8.37
N GLY A 166 -10.30 32.18 7.88
CA GLY A 166 -9.19 33.00 8.38
C GLY A 166 -8.55 32.51 9.69
N ALA A 167 -9.11 31.50 10.35
CA ALA A 167 -8.45 30.85 11.49
C ALA A 167 -7.45 29.77 11.03
N ILE A 168 -6.57 29.35 11.96
CA ILE A 168 -5.68 28.20 11.77
C ILE A 168 -6.54 26.97 11.43
N PRO A 169 -6.18 26.16 10.41
CA PRO A 169 -6.90 24.93 10.10
C PRO A 169 -6.84 23.92 11.26
N MET A 170 -7.95 23.81 11.99
CA MET A 170 -8.16 22.82 13.05
C MET A 170 -9.27 21.86 12.66
N MET A 171 -9.07 20.59 12.97
CA MET A 171 -10.15 19.63 13.14
C MET A 171 -10.88 19.97 14.44
N ALA A 172 -12.19 20.11 14.36
CA ALA A 172 -13.05 20.32 15.51
C ALA A 172 -14.25 19.39 15.40
N VAL A 173 -14.54 18.66 16.47
CA VAL A 173 -15.64 17.69 16.52
C VAL A 173 -16.37 17.81 17.85
N SER A 174 -17.70 17.80 17.80
CA SER A 174 -18.57 17.77 18.98
C SER A 174 -19.41 16.49 18.94
N CYS A 175 -19.33 15.70 20.00
CA CYS A 175 -19.91 14.36 20.09
C CYS A 175 -20.71 14.20 21.39
N THR A 176 -21.74 13.36 21.33
CA THR A 176 -22.80 13.21 22.34
C THR A 176 -23.09 11.72 22.47
N ASN A 177 -23.21 11.23 23.71
CA ASN A 177 -23.43 9.82 24.04
C ASN A 177 -22.47 8.86 23.32
N MET A 178 -21.17 9.16 23.32
CA MET A 178 -20.13 8.31 22.75
C MET A 178 -19.46 7.43 23.83
N PRO A 179 -19.52 6.09 23.73
CA PRO A 179 -18.76 5.19 24.59
C PRO A 179 -17.24 5.35 24.40
N VAL A 180 -16.44 5.11 25.44
CA VAL A 180 -14.99 5.38 25.37
C VAL A 180 -14.24 4.41 24.44
N ASP A 181 -14.75 3.21 24.20
CA ASP A 181 -14.20 2.29 23.17
C ASP A 181 -14.44 2.80 21.74
N GLU A 182 -15.57 3.47 21.50
CA GLU A 182 -15.84 4.17 20.24
C GLU A 182 -14.97 5.42 20.11
N LEU A 183 -14.75 6.16 21.20
CA LEU A 183 -13.80 7.28 21.23
C LEU A 183 -12.37 6.82 20.89
N ALA A 184 -11.89 5.71 21.47
CA ALA A 184 -10.58 5.14 21.15
C ALA A 184 -10.47 4.80 19.64
N THR A 185 -11.51 4.16 19.09
CA THR A 185 -11.60 3.85 17.66
C THR A 185 -11.62 5.12 16.79
N PHE A 186 -12.40 6.12 17.18
CA PHE A 186 -12.49 7.42 16.52
C PHE A 186 -11.15 8.16 16.52
N LEU A 187 -10.46 8.23 17.66
CA LEU A 187 -9.14 8.89 17.79
C LEU A 187 -8.12 8.25 16.85
N ASN A 188 -8.04 6.91 16.82
CA ASN A 188 -7.12 6.20 15.91
C ASN A 188 -7.40 6.49 14.43
N GLN A 189 -8.66 6.62 14.03
CA GLN A 189 -9.04 6.93 12.65
C GLN A 189 -8.82 8.41 12.29
N ALA A 190 -9.38 9.32 13.10
CA ALA A 190 -9.41 10.76 12.84
C ALA A 190 -8.05 11.44 13.01
N ALA A 191 -7.15 10.89 13.84
CA ALA A 191 -5.79 11.37 14.04
C ALA A 191 -4.72 10.35 13.59
N SER A 192 -5.03 9.52 12.59
CA SER A 192 -4.17 8.45 12.07
C SER A 192 -2.77 8.87 11.60
N GLY A 193 -2.55 10.16 11.27
CA GLY A 193 -1.21 10.70 10.97
C GLY A 193 -0.27 10.84 12.18
N ASP A 194 -0.85 10.83 13.39
CA ASP A 194 -0.14 10.87 14.68
C ASP A 194 -0.29 9.55 15.43
N LEU A 195 -1.52 9.02 15.53
CA LEU A 195 -1.85 7.79 16.21
C LEU A 195 -1.71 6.58 15.27
N THR A 196 -0.46 6.35 14.84
CA THR A 196 -0.08 5.28 13.89
C THR A 196 -0.22 3.85 14.44
N GLU A 197 -0.49 3.70 15.73
CA GLU A 197 -0.72 2.43 16.43
C GLU A 197 -2.15 2.43 17.02
N PRO A 198 -2.77 1.26 17.27
CA PRO A 198 -4.12 1.20 17.83
C PRO A 198 -4.25 1.91 19.18
N VAL A 199 -5.38 2.59 19.40
CA VAL A 199 -5.73 3.16 20.71
C VAL A 199 -6.52 2.11 21.49
N LEU A 200 -6.11 1.82 22.72
CA LEU A 200 -6.80 0.89 23.63
C LEU A 200 -7.37 1.66 24.82
N ASN A 201 -8.66 1.49 25.08
CA ASN A 201 -9.31 2.04 26.26
C ASN A 201 -8.79 1.37 27.54
N GLN A 202 -8.25 2.18 28.45
CA GLN A 202 -7.79 1.80 29.79
C GLN A 202 -8.28 2.87 30.81
N THR A 203 -9.41 3.52 30.53
CA THR A 203 -9.95 4.60 31.37
C THR A 203 -10.79 4.10 32.54
N GLY A 204 -11.42 2.93 32.42
CA GLY A 204 -12.43 2.45 33.36
C GLY A 204 -13.73 3.27 33.37
N LEU A 205 -13.94 4.15 32.39
CA LEU A 205 -15.15 4.96 32.27
C LEU A 205 -16.24 4.18 31.54
N GLU A 206 -17.38 4.01 32.20
CA GLU A 206 -18.58 3.37 31.66
C GLU A 206 -19.56 4.41 31.07
N GLY A 207 -20.59 3.94 30.37
CA GLY A 207 -21.59 4.78 29.73
C GLY A 207 -21.08 5.56 28.51
N GLY A 208 -21.93 6.46 28.00
CA GLY A 208 -21.56 7.40 26.94
C GLY A 208 -21.24 8.78 27.48
N TRP A 209 -20.44 9.51 26.71
CA TRP A 209 -19.87 10.79 27.10
C TRP A 209 -20.10 11.85 26.02
N ASP A 210 -20.38 13.07 26.47
CA ASP A 210 -20.46 14.29 25.67
C ASP A 210 -19.14 15.05 25.78
N PHE A 211 -18.58 15.45 24.64
CA PHE A 211 -17.35 16.24 24.58
C PHE A 211 -17.20 17.01 23.27
N THR A 212 -16.32 18.00 23.30
CA THR A 212 -15.77 18.66 22.12
C THR A 212 -14.26 18.48 22.12
N LEU A 213 -13.67 18.20 20.96
CA LEU A 213 -12.22 18.00 20.82
C LEU A 213 -11.70 18.83 19.63
N ARG A 214 -10.59 19.55 19.82
CA ARG A 214 -9.97 20.37 18.75
C ARG A 214 -8.47 20.12 18.62
N TRP A 215 -8.01 19.81 17.42
CA TRP A 215 -6.59 19.56 17.13
C TRP A 215 -6.21 19.96 15.70
N THR A 216 -4.91 20.14 15.43
CA THR A 216 -4.39 20.38 14.09
C THR A 216 -4.13 19.05 13.38
N ASP A 217 -4.73 18.82 12.21
CA ASP A 217 -4.43 17.67 11.35
C ASP A 217 -2.92 17.67 11.00
N ALA A 218 -2.28 16.49 11.03
CA ALA A 218 -0.85 16.36 10.79
C ALA A 218 -0.39 17.00 9.45
N ARG A 219 -1.24 17.01 8.42
CA ARG A 219 -0.98 17.63 7.10
C ARG A 219 -1.02 19.16 7.14
N GLN A 220 -1.69 19.75 8.13
CA GLN A 220 -1.79 21.20 8.34
C GLN A 220 -0.78 21.73 9.37
N ARG A 221 -0.06 20.85 10.09
CA ARG A 221 0.88 21.23 11.16
C ARG A 221 1.92 22.26 10.72
N ALA A 222 2.59 22.05 9.59
CA ALA A 222 3.57 23.00 9.08
C ALA A 222 2.96 24.38 8.78
N LYS A 223 1.71 24.43 8.27
CA LYS A 223 0.98 25.68 8.03
C LYS A 223 0.54 26.38 9.32
N ALA A 224 0.22 25.60 10.36
CA ALA A 224 -0.14 26.13 11.68
C ALA A 224 1.08 26.57 12.52
N GLY A 225 2.28 26.05 12.21
CA GLY A 225 3.53 26.44 12.87
C GLY A 225 3.45 26.28 14.39
N ALA A 226 3.78 27.37 15.12
CA ALA A 226 3.75 27.41 16.58
C ALA A 226 2.34 27.31 17.19
N GLU A 227 1.28 27.53 16.41
CA GLU A 227 -0.11 27.46 16.86
C GLU A 227 -0.72 26.06 16.67
N ALA A 228 0.07 25.08 16.19
CA ALA A 228 -0.38 23.71 15.99
C ALA A 228 -0.71 22.99 17.32
N VAL A 229 -1.94 22.49 17.45
CA VAL A 229 -2.39 21.73 18.61
C VAL A 229 -2.27 20.23 18.33
N SER A 230 -1.42 19.52 19.07
CA SER A 230 -1.27 18.06 18.93
C SER A 230 -2.47 17.31 19.50
N ILE A 231 -2.83 16.17 18.89
CA ILE A 231 -3.92 15.31 19.38
C ILE A 231 -3.70 14.87 20.83
N PHE A 232 -2.45 14.59 21.23
CA PHE A 232 -2.09 14.26 22.61
C PHE A 232 -2.47 15.38 23.59
N SER A 233 -2.11 16.62 23.24
CA SER A 233 -2.42 17.78 24.07
C SER A 233 -3.91 18.14 24.08
N ALA A 234 -4.63 17.88 22.98
CA ALA A 234 -6.08 18.09 22.89
C ALA A 234 -6.83 17.09 23.78
N VAL A 235 -6.49 15.80 23.71
CA VAL A 235 -7.11 14.76 24.55
C VAL A 235 -6.86 15.01 26.05
N GLU A 236 -5.68 15.52 26.42
CA GLU A 236 -5.36 15.89 27.81
C GLU A 236 -6.06 17.18 28.27
N LYS A 237 -6.06 18.23 27.45
CA LYS A 237 -6.64 19.53 27.82
C LYS A 237 -8.17 19.52 27.77
N ASP A 238 -8.77 18.97 26.72
CA ASP A 238 -10.21 19.03 26.48
C ASP A 238 -10.96 17.90 27.21
N LEU A 239 -10.46 16.66 27.12
CA LEU A 239 -11.16 15.48 27.66
C LEU A 239 -10.71 15.10 29.07
N GLY A 240 -9.54 15.55 29.52
CA GLY A 240 -8.94 15.06 30.78
C GLY A 240 -8.54 13.59 30.70
N LEU A 241 -8.17 13.12 29.51
CA LEU A 241 -7.66 11.77 29.25
C LEU A 241 -6.21 11.85 28.79
N LYS A 242 -5.44 10.78 28.89
CA LYS A 242 -4.05 10.73 28.44
C LYS A 242 -3.86 9.63 27.41
N LEU A 243 -3.11 9.92 26.35
CA LEU A 243 -2.63 8.95 25.37
C LEU A 243 -1.15 8.69 25.62
N GLU A 244 -0.79 7.46 25.97
CA GLU A 244 0.60 7.04 26.18
C GLU A 244 0.94 5.83 25.30
N LEU A 245 1.99 5.93 24.47
CA LEU A 245 2.48 4.76 23.75
C LEU A 245 3.10 3.77 24.74
N LYS A 246 2.50 2.58 24.84
CA LYS A 246 2.99 1.45 25.64
C LYS A 246 2.90 0.19 24.81
N THR A 247 3.30 -0.93 25.37
CA THR A 247 3.07 -2.25 24.77
C THR A 247 1.91 -2.98 25.46
N ALA A 248 1.12 -3.71 24.68
CA ALA A 248 0.13 -4.65 25.19
C ALA A 248 0.25 -6.02 24.49
N PRO A 249 -0.06 -7.12 25.19
CA PRO A 249 -0.23 -8.43 24.56
C PRO A 249 -1.44 -8.42 23.62
N ARG A 250 -1.29 -9.04 22.44
CA ARG A 250 -2.36 -9.14 21.44
C ARG A 250 -2.35 -10.52 20.78
N PRO A 251 -3.52 -11.10 20.46
CA PRO A 251 -3.61 -12.35 19.72
C PRO A 251 -3.10 -12.15 18.29
N VAL A 252 -2.20 -13.03 17.86
CA VAL A 252 -1.53 -12.97 16.56
C VAL A 252 -1.46 -14.36 15.90
N TRP A 253 -1.16 -14.36 14.61
CA TRP A 253 -0.71 -15.52 13.87
C TRP A 253 0.82 -15.48 13.79
N ILE A 254 1.48 -16.51 14.30
CA ILE A 254 2.94 -16.65 14.28
C ILE A 254 3.32 -17.59 13.15
N VAL A 255 4.12 -17.10 12.20
CA VAL A 255 4.73 -17.89 11.13
C VAL A 255 5.93 -18.65 11.69
N ASP A 256 5.89 -19.98 11.58
CA ASP A 256 6.96 -20.87 12.04
C ASP A 256 7.99 -21.11 10.93
N SER A 257 7.51 -21.41 9.72
CA SER A 257 8.35 -21.61 8.55
C SER A 257 7.58 -21.37 7.25
N VAL A 258 8.28 -20.95 6.21
CA VAL A 258 7.72 -20.68 4.87
C VAL A 258 8.87 -20.53 3.87
N MET A 259 8.64 -20.94 2.61
CA MET A 259 9.60 -20.84 1.52
C MET A 259 9.51 -19.48 0.81
N GLU A 260 10.66 -18.90 0.46
CA GLU A 260 10.72 -17.65 -0.31
C GLU A 260 10.27 -17.83 -1.76
N LYS A 261 10.64 -18.96 -2.37
CA LYS A 261 10.27 -19.30 -3.74
C LYS A 261 9.10 -20.28 -3.70
N PRO A 262 7.96 -19.95 -4.34
CA PRO A 262 6.86 -20.91 -4.44
C PRO A 262 7.29 -22.13 -5.27
N THR A 263 6.60 -23.26 -5.07
CA THR A 263 6.75 -24.42 -5.97
C THR A 263 6.44 -24.01 -7.43
N PRO A 264 7.08 -24.61 -8.44
CA PRO A 264 6.84 -24.26 -9.84
C PRO A 264 5.37 -24.37 -10.26
N ASN A 265 4.93 -23.49 -11.17
CA ASN A 265 3.61 -23.59 -11.80
C ASN A 265 3.47 -24.90 -12.61
N SER A 266 2.25 -25.42 -12.69
CA SER A 266 1.91 -26.50 -13.62
C SER A 266 2.08 -26.03 -15.07
N PRO A 267 2.60 -26.86 -16.00
CA PRO A 267 2.63 -26.54 -17.44
C PRO A 267 1.26 -26.18 -18.03
N ALA A 268 0.17 -26.63 -17.41
CA ALA A 268 -1.20 -26.27 -17.81
C ALA A 268 -1.50 -24.76 -17.70
N VAL A 269 -0.83 -24.03 -16.79
CA VAL A 269 -1.06 -22.60 -16.55
C VAL A 269 -0.94 -21.78 -17.84
N ALA A 270 0.12 -22.00 -18.62
CA ALA A 270 0.37 -21.26 -19.86
C ALA A 270 -0.69 -21.51 -20.96
N LYS A 271 -1.44 -22.60 -20.88
CA LYS A 271 -2.48 -22.98 -21.86
C LYS A 271 -3.89 -22.66 -21.39
N GLU A 272 -4.16 -22.85 -20.09
CA GLU A 272 -5.51 -22.83 -19.52
C GLU A 272 -5.79 -21.59 -18.65
N LEU A 273 -4.77 -20.77 -18.38
CA LEU A 273 -4.86 -19.48 -17.70
C LEU A 273 -4.12 -18.36 -18.48
N PRO A 274 -4.41 -18.16 -19.78
CA PRO A 274 -3.77 -17.11 -20.57
C PRO A 274 -3.98 -15.72 -19.94
N PRO A 275 -3.17 -14.70 -20.27
CA PRO A 275 -3.48 -13.32 -19.91
C PRO A 275 -4.91 -12.96 -20.34
N PRO A 276 -5.64 -12.12 -19.57
CA PRO A 276 -6.92 -11.61 -20.04
C PRO A 276 -6.70 -10.81 -21.34
N PRO A 277 -7.71 -10.71 -22.23
CA PRO A 277 -7.65 -9.73 -23.31
C PRO A 277 -7.45 -8.33 -22.72
N PRO A 278 -6.86 -7.38 -23.48
CA PRO A 278 -6.79 -5.98 -23.05
C PRO A 278 -8.18 -5.51 -22.64
N ALA A 279 -8.29 -4.91 -21.46
CA ALA A 279 -9.55 -4.31 -21.03
C ALA A 279 -9.81 -3.04 -21.85
N GLU A 280 -11.07 -2.79 -22.19
CA GLU A 280 -11.52 -1.61 -22.93
C GLU A 280 -12.49 -0.80 -22.08
N PHE A 281 -12.53 0.52 -22.30
CA PHE A 281 -13.50 1.38 -21.64
C PHE A 281 -14.88 1.18 -22.26
N GLU A 282 -15.92 1.05 -21.42
CA GLU A 282 -17.32 1.05 -21.84
C GLU A 282 -17.67 2.39 -22.50
N VAL A 283 -17.16 3.46 -21.92
CA VAL A 283 -17.25 4.83 -22.45
C VAL A 283 -15.92 5.52 -22.21
N SER A 284 -15.33 6.08 -23.26
CA SER A 284 -14.20 7.02 -23.16
C SER A 284 -14.49 8.24 -24.03
N THR A 285 -14.20 9.43 -23.49
CA THR A 285 -14.17 10.68 -24.26
C THR A 285 -12.99 11.53 -23.83
N ILE A 286 -12.32 12.13 -24.82
CA ILE A 286 -11.28 13.14 -24.63
C ILE A 286 -11.66 14.34 -25.50
N LYS A 287 -11.55 15.54 -24.95
CA LYS A 287 -11.83 16.79 -25.67
C LYS A 287 -11.01 17.94 -25.08
N PRO A 288 -10.63 18.96 -25.87
CA PRO A 288 -10.07 20.19 -25.33
C PRO A 288 -11.01 20.82 -24.28
N SER A 289 -10.43 21.26 -23.17
CA SER A 289 -11.14 21.97 -22.11
C SER A 289 -11.44 23.42 -22.50
N LYS A 290 -12.35 24.07 -21.76
CA LYS A 290 -12.55 25.51 -21.87
C LYS A 290 -11.29 26.27 -21.39
N PRO A 291 -10.94 27.43 -21.98
CA PRO A 291 -9.70 28.15 -21.64
C PRO A 291 -9.59 28.53 -20.14
N ASP A 292 -10.72 28.86 -19.52
CA ASP A 292 -10.87 29.26 -18.12
C ASP A 292 -11.01 28.08 -17.14
N ALA A 293 -11.12 26.84 -17.65
CA ALA A 293 -11.31 25.67 -16.81
C ALA A 293 -10.11 25.42 -15.88
N GLN A 294 -10.43 25.15 -14.61
CA GLN A 294 -9.48 24.79 -13.57
C GLN A 294 -9.37 23.27 -13.45
N MET A 295 -8.14 22.80 -13.22
CA MET A 295 -7.86 21.38 -13.01
C MET A 295 -8.69 20.85 -11.84
N SER A 296 -9.52 19.84 -12.11
CA SER A 296 -10.41 19.23 -11.13
C SER A 296 -10.81 17.83 -11.56
N GLY A 297 -11.39 17.06 -10.65
CA GLY A 297 -11.89 15.72 -10.95
C GLY A 297 -11.32 14.64 -10.04
N ARG A 298 -11.52 13.38 -10.44
CA ARG A 298 -11.13 12.21 -9.67
C ARG A 298 -10.85 11.01 -10.57
N VAL A 299 -9.86 10.21 -10.17
CA VAL A 299 -9.73 8.81 -10.57
C VAL A 299 -10.16 7.93 -9.38
N ALA A 300 -11.05 6.97 -9.61
CA ALA A 300 -11.46 5.99 -8.63
C ALA A 300 -12.13 4.77 -9.28
N ASN A 301 -11.72 3.56 -8.89
CA ASN A 301 -12.36 2.29 -9.23
C ASN A 301 -12.78 2.14 -10.71
N GLY A 302 -11.82 2.18 -11.63
CA GLY A 302 -12.12 2.03 -13.07
C GLY A 302 -12.77 3.25 -13.74
N GLN A 303 -12.93 4.37 -13.01
CA GLN A 303 -13.45 5.61 -13.57
C GLN A 303 -12.43 6.74 -13.44
N MET A 304 -12.16 7.41 -14.56
CA MET A 304 -11.50 8.71 -14.64
C MET A 304 -12.54 9.75 -15.05
N ASN A 305 -12.63 10.84 -14.29
CA ASN A 305 -13.36 12.04 -14.69
C ASN A 305 -12.52 13.24 -14.28
N LEU A 306 -11.78 13.81 -15.23
CA LEU A 306 -10.88 14.94 -15.04
C LEU A 306 -11.29 16.08 -15.97
N THR A 307 -11.32 17.29 -15.44
CA THR A 307 -11.51 18.54 -16.17
C THR A 307 -10.19 19.27 -16.21
N ALA A 308 -9.80 19.82 -17.37
CA ALA A 308 -8.62 20.66 -17.53
C ALA A 308 -7.28 20.02 -17.12
N ALA A 309 -7.12 18.73 -17.40
CA ALA A 309 -5.87 18.01 -17.19
C ALA A 309 -4.89 18.20 -18.35
N THR A 310 -3.60 18.37 -18.04
CA THR A 310 -2.53 18.43 -19.04
C THR A 310 -1.93 17.04 -19.25
N LEU A 311 -1.50 16.71 -20.46
CA LEU A 311 -0.85 15.41 -20.70
C LEU A 311 0.51 15.29 -19.99
N LYS A 312 1.19 16.42 -19.71
CA LYS A 312 2.41 16.43 -18.87
C LYS A 312 2.15 15.93 -17.45
N MET A 313 0.95 16.14 -16.90
CA MET A 313 0.52 15.56 -15.62
C MET A 313 0.11 14.08 -15.77
N LEU A 314 -0.57 13.72 -16.86
CA LEU A 314 -1.14 12.38 -17.02
C LEU A 314 -0.17 11.30 -17.46
N ILE A 315 0.79 11.59 -18.35
CA ILE A 315 1.74 10.59 -18.86
C ILE A 315 2.54 9.92 -17.71
N PRO A 316 3.09 10.64 -16.71
CA PRO A 316 3.75 10.01 -15.56
C PRO A 316 2.84 9.06 -14.75
N PHE A 317 1.57 9.43 -14.57
CA PHE A 317 0.57 8.59 -13.88
C PHE A 317 0.27 7.32 -14.69
N ILE A 318 0.09 7.45 -15.99
CA ILE A 318 -0.27 6.36 -16.91
C ILE A 318 0.90 5.37 -17.12
N TRP A 319 2.15 5.82 -17.02
CA TRP A 319 3.36 4.98 -17.16
C TRP A 319 4.06 4.64 -15.82
N ASP A 320 3.43 4.89 -14.66
CA ASP A 320 3.94 4.61 -13.30
C ASP A 320 5.37 5.12 -13.03
N PHE A 321 5.64 6.39 -13.37
CA PHE A 321 6.87 7.07 -12.96
C PHE A 321 6.59 8.39 -12.22
N ASN A 322 7.56 8.81 -11.40
CA ASN A 322 7.40 9.97 -10.53
C ASN A 322 7.24 11.27 -11.35
N SER A 323 6.08 11.92 -11.23
CA SER A 323 5.76 13.15 -11.96
C SER A 323 6.66 14.35 -11.62
N ASN A 324 7.38 14.29 -10.49
CA ASN A 324 8.35 15.31 -10.09
C ASN A 324 9.72 15.15 -10.76
N ASP A 325 9.96 14.06 -11.51
CA ASP A 325 11.20 13.87 -12.27
C ASP A 325 11.08 14.48 -13.68
N PRO A 326 11.75 15.61 -13.97
CA PRO A 326 11.70 16.21 -15.29
C PRO A 326 12.48 15.41 -16.35
N GLN A 327 13.30 14.43 -15.96
CA GLN A 327 14.18 13.67 -16.85
C GLN A 327 13.57 12.35 -17.35
N MET A 328 12.51 11.85 -16.69
CA MET A 328 11.87 10.58 -17.05
C MET A 328 11.01 10.64 -18.33
N LEU A 329 10.63 11.85 -18.78
CA LEU A 329 9.87 12.05 -20.01
C LEU A 329 10.68 12.87 -21.03
N VAL A 330 11.10 12.22 -22.10
CA VAL A 330 11.98 12.75 -23.14
C VAL A 330 11.19 13.18 -24.38
N ASN A 331 11.68 14.20 -25.08
CA ASN A 331 11.09 14.77 -26.30
C ASN A 331 9.64 15.30 -26.17
N ALA A 332 9.18 15.54 -24.93
CA ALA A 332 7.88 16.15 -24.63
C ALA A 332 7.68 17.51 -25.35
N PRO A 333 6.72 17.63 -26.29
CA PRO A 333 6.38 18.92 -26.89
C PRO A 333 5.84 19.91 -25.85
N ALA A 334 6.10 21.20 -26.06
CA ALA A 334 5.75 22.26 -25.10
C ALA A 334 4.24 22.46 -24.88
N TRP A 335 3.40 21.93 -25.77
CA TRP A 335 1.93 21.97 -25.63
C TRP A 335 1.43 21.02 -24.53
N LEU A 336 2.14 19.92 -24.24
CA LEU A 336 1.76 18.93 -23.22
C LEU A 336 1.54 19.53 -21.82
N ASP A 337 2.17 20.66 -21.52
CA ASP A 337 2.13 21.37 -20.23
C ASP A 337 1.14 22.55 -20.21
N LYS A 338 0.64 22.95 -21.38
CA LYS A 338 -0.23 24.12 -21.57
C LYS A 338 -1.66 23.73 -21.89
N ASP A 339 -1.79 22.74 -22.76
CA ASP A 339 -3.06 22.35 -23.32
C ASP A 339 -3.78 21.43 -22.34
N LYS A 340 -5.07 21.70 -22.21
CA LYS A 340 -5.94 21.16 -21.19
C LYS A 340 -7.02 20.36 -21.88
N PHE A 341 -7.24 19.14 -21.40
CA PHE A 341 -8.28 18.27 -21.90
C PHE A 341 -9.17 17.79 -20.76
N ASP A 342 -10.45 17.62 -21.07
CA ASP A 342 -11.39 16.92 -20.22
C ASP A 342 -11.29 15.42 -20.59
N PHE A 343 -10.95 14.58 -19.62
CA PHE A 343 -10.88 13.12 -19.76
C PHE A 343 -12.03 12.50 -18.99
N PHE A 344 -12.92 11.80 -19.68
CA PHE A 344 -13.89 10.91 -19.07
C PHE A 344 -13.65 9.50 -19.59
N ALA A 345 -13.36 8.55 -18.71
CA ALA A 345 -13.23 7.14 -19.05
C ALA A 345 -13.87 6.29 -17.94
N LYS A 346 -14.64 5.28 -18.33
CA LYS A 346 -15.36 4.38 -17.42
C LYS A 346 -15.26 2.94 -17.89
N THR A 347 -14.77 2.05 -17.03
CA THR A 347 -14.78 0.60 -17.27
C THR A 347 -16.17 0.02 -17.10
N ALA A 348 -16.49 -1.03 -17.87
CA ALA A 348 -17.67 -1.85 -17.57
C ALA A 348 -17.49 -2.54 -16.21
N MET A 349 -18.38 -2.26 -15.27
CA MET A 349 -18.38 -2.90 -13.94
C MET A 349 -19.49 -3.95 -13.87
N PRO A 350 -19.22 -5.18 -13.39
CA PRO A 350 -20.27 -6.15 -13.12
C PRO A 350 -21.24 -5.64 -12.05
N GLU A 351 -22.51 -6.04 -12.16
CA GLU A 351 -23.53 -5.73 -11.15
C GLU A 351 -23.10 -6.20 -9.74
N PRO A 352 -23.33 -5.40 -8.67
CA PRO A 352 -22.99 -5.79 -7.31
C PRO A 352 -23.68 -7.09 -6.89
N VAL A 353 -22.90 -8.09 -6.46
CA VAL A 353 -23.42 -9.35 -5.93
C VAL A 353 -23.77 -9.17 -4.45
N PRO A 354 -25.03 -9.37 -4.03
CA PRO A 354 -25.42 -9.23 -2.62
C PRO A 354 -24.55 -10.08 -1.68
N GLY A 355 -24.07 -9.45 -0.60
CA GLY A 355 -23.22 -10.12 0.39
C GLY A 355 -21.74 -10.24 0.01
N ARG A 356 -21.31 -9.74 -1.16
CA ARG A 356 -19.88 -9.56 -1.50
C ARG A 356 -19.50 -8.07 -1.47
N PRO A 357 -18.25 -7.72 -1.15
CA PRO A 357 -17.72 -6.38 -1.38
C PRO A 357 -17.85 -5.98 -2.86
N PRO A 358 -18.03 -4.68 -3.18
CA PRO A 358 -17.99 -4.20 -4.55
C PRO A 358 -16.69 -4.60 -5.24
N LEU A 359 -16.78 -5.01 -6.50
CA LEU A 359 -15.59 -5.30 -7.30
C LEU A 359 -14.77 -4.03 -7.50
N GLN A 360 -13.46 -4.16 -7.32
CA GLN A 360 -12.49 -3.13 -7.62
C GLN A 360 -11.74 -3.46 -8.92
N ILE A 361 -11.55 -2.48 -9.79
CA ILE A 361 -10.62 -2.59 -10.93
C ILE A 361 -9.18 -2.61 -10.40
N ASP A 362 -8.31 -3.34 -11.09
CA ASP A 362 -6.89 -3.42 -10.77
C ASP A 362 -6.23 -2.18 -11.39
N ASP A 363 -5.54 -1.37 -10.60
CA ASP A 363 -4.95 -0.13 -11.10
C ASP A 363 -3.88 -0.39 -12.17
N PHE A 364 -3.23 -1.56 -12.15
CA PHE A 364 -2.29 -1.98 -13.20
C PHE A 364 -3.01 -2.27 -14.52
N GLU A 365 -4.21 -2.84 -14.47
CA GLU A 365 -5.09 -2.99 -15.63
C GLU A 365 -5.57 -1.62 -16.10
N PHE A 366 -6.05 -0.78 -15.18
CA PHE A 366 -6.53 0.57 -15.48
C PHE A 366 -5.47 1.46 -16.14
N HIS A 367 -4.22 1.43 -15.68
CA HIS A 367 -3.11 2.14 -16.32
C HIS A 367 -2.84 1.64 -17.74
N GLN A 368 -2.91 0.34 -18.01
CA GLN A 368 -2.80 -0.18 -19.39
C GLN A 368 -3.97 0.27 -20.29
N MET A 369 -5.19 0.34 -19.76
CA MET A 369 -6.35 0.88 -20.49
C MET A 369 -6.13 2.35 -20.86
N LEU A 370 -5.57 3.14 -19.93
CA LEU A 370 -5.22 4.54 -20.17
C LEU A 370 -4.04 4.70 -21.14
N GLN A 371 -3.04 3.81 -21.10
CA GLN A 371 -1.95 3.77 -22.08
C GLN A 371 -2.54 3.56 -23.49
N ALA A 372 -3.36 2.52 -23.67
CA ALA A 372 -4.01 2.23 -24.95
C ALA A 372 -4.88 3.41 -25.42
N LEU A 373 -5.68 4.00 -24.52
CA LEU A 373 -6.52 5.16 -24.85
C LEU A 373 -5.69 6.38 -25.27
N VAL A 374 -4.63 6.75 -24.55
CA VAL A 374 -3.81 7.93 -24.91
C VAL A 374 -3.00 7.67 -26.18
N ILE A 375 -2.51 6.44 -26.37
CA ILE A 375 -1.82 6.02 -27.60
C ILE A 375 -2.73 6.14 -28.82
N ASP A 376 -3.95 5.60 -28.75
CA ASP A 376 -4.91 5.70 -29.86
C ASP A 376 -5.36 7.15 -30.09
N ARG A 377 -5.82 7.84 -29.03
CA ARG A 377 -6.42 9.17 -29.20
C ARG A 377 -5.43 10.23 -29.65
N PHE A 378 -4.19 10.22 -29.19
CA PHE A 378 -3.19 11.21 -29.61
C PHE A 378 -2.17 10.65 -30.62
N GLN A 379 -2.47 9.50 -31.25
CA GLN A 379 -1.59 8.78 -32.19
C GLN A 379 -0.14 8.62 -31.65
N MET A 380 -0.03 8.45 -30.33
CA MET A 380 1.23 8.55 -29.60
C MET A 380 2.14 7.36 -29.93
N LYS A 381 3.41 7.65 -30.23
CA LYS A 381 4.47 6.66 -30.39
C LYS A 381 5.52 6.90 -29.33
N VAL A 382 5.82 5.84 -28.58
CA VAL A 382 6.80 5.86 -27.50
C VAL A 382 7.67 4.62 -27.52
N HIS A 383 8.86 4.75 -26.97
CA HIS A 383 9.69 3.64 -26.55
C HIS A 383 10.39 3.95 -25.21
N MET A 384 10.93 2.91 -24.58
CA MET A 384 11.82 3.05 -23.43
C MET A 384 13.27 2.98 -23.91
N GLU A 385 14.13 3.88 -23.45
CA GLU A 385 15.58 3.80 -23.68
C GLU A 385 16.37 4.12 -22.40
N GLU A 386 17.59 3.60 -22.29
CA GLU A 386 18.49 3.90 -21.17
C GLU A 386 19.19 5.26 -21.38
N ARG A 387 18.91 6.25 -20.51
CA ARG A 387 19.57 7.57 -20.55
C ARG A 387 20.35 7.90 -19.29
N PRO A 388 21.49 8.63 -19.42
CA PRO A 388 22.25 9.12 -18.27
C PRO A 388 21.53 10.31 -17.58
N ILE A 389 20.57 10.00 -16.71
CA ILE A 389 19.85 10.98 -15.87
C ILE A 389 20.48 11.08 -14.48
N PHE A 390 20.12 12.12 -13.71
CA PHE A 390 20.62 12.26 -12.35
C PHE A 390 19.92 11.30 -11.39
N ALA A 391 20.71 10.58 -10.60
CA ALA A 391 20.25 9.74 -9.51
C ALA A 391 21.18 9.88 -8.30
N TYR A 392 20.87 9.16 -7.22
CA TYR A 392 21.65 9.16 -6.00
C TYR A 392 22.29 7.81 -5.70
N ARG A 393 23.48 7.85 -5.12
CA ARG A 393 24.05 6.76 -4.31
C ARG A 393 24.29 7.23 -2.88
N MET A 394 24.15 6.30 -1.93
CA MET A 394 24.49 6.51 -0.52
C MET A 394 25.95 6.17 -0.28
N VAL A 395 26.65 7.04 0.44
CA VAL A 395 28.04 6.84 0.87
C VAL A 395 28.11 7.02 2.38
N ALA A 396 28.80 6.13 3.08
CA ALA A 396 29.05 6.30 4.51
C ALA A 396 30.12 7.38 4.73
N ASP A 397 29.85 8.35 5.61
CA ASP A 397 30.80 9.40 5.97
C ASP A 397 31.16 9.32 7.45
N HIS A 398 30.15 9.39 8.31
CA HIS A 398 30.30 9.28 9.76
C HIS A 398 29.11 8.52 10.37
N PRO A 399 28.87 7.26 9.96
CA PRO A 399 27.60 6.55 10.15
C PRO A 399 27.18 6.41 11.62
N LYS A 400 25.96 6.85 11.92
CA LYS A 400 25.30 6.82 13.23
C LYS A 400 24.12 5.83 13.17
N LEU A 401 24.44 4.54 13.08
CA LEU A 401 23.46 3.48 12.85
C LEU A 401 23.44 2.47 14.00
N THR A 402 22.25 2.06 14.44
CA THR A 402 22.08 0.98 15.40
C THR A 402 22.07 -0.35 14.65
N LYS A 403 22.89 -1.34 15.04
CA LYS A 403 22.81 -2.68 14.45
C LYS A 403 21.49 -3.33 14.84
N ALA A 404 20.80 -3.92 13.88
CA ALA A 404 19.53 -4.60 14.10
C ALA A 404 19.72 -5.98 14.76
N ASP A 405 18.67 -6.42 15.47
CA ASP A 405 18.49 -7.82 15.82
C ASP A 405 18.06 -8.60 14.56
N PRO A 406 18.87 -9.57 14.07
CA PRO A 406 18.58 -10.29 12.82
C PRO A 406 17.34 -11.18 12.90
N THR A 407 16.80 -11.44 14.09
CA THR A 407 15.57 -12.23 14.29
C THR A 407 14.30 -11.41 14.08
N LYS A 408 14.40 -10.07 13.98
CA LYS A 408 13.24 -9.20 13.71
C LYS A 408 12.91 -9.17 12.22
N ARG A 409 11.65 -8.95 11.86
CA ARG A 409 11.27 -8.76 10.46
C ARG A 409 11.78 -7.42 9.93
N THR A 410 12.25 -7.43 8.68
CA THR A 410 12.65 -6.22 7.97
C THR A 410 11.42 -5.39 7.64
N ARG A 411 11.36 -4.13 8.06
CA ARG A 411 10.22 -3.25 7.77
C ARG A 411 10.59 -1.78 7.87
N CYS A 412 9.85 -0.93 7.16
CA CYS A 412 9.81 0.51 7.39
C CYS A 412 8.36 0.96 7.54
N LYS A 413 8.12 2.01 8.34
CA LYS A 413 6.81 2.66 8.49
C LYS A 413 6.96 4.16 8.71
N GLN A 414 5.92 4.91 8.38
CA GLN A 414 5.77 6.28 8.88
C GLN A 414 5.37 6.24 10.36
N GLY A 415 5.83 7.24 11.13
CA GLY A 415 5.56 7.38 12.56
C GLY A 415 6.70 6.91 13.47
N VAL A 416 6.44 6.99 14.77
CA VAL A 416 7.44 6.82 15.84
C VAL A 416 7.99 5.38 15.93
N GLY A 417 9.22 5.30 16.42
CA GLY A 417 9.87 4.05 16.78
C GLY A 417 9.46 3.53 18.16
N ALA A 418 10.16 2.47 18.61
CA ALA A 418 9.87 1.81 19.88
C ALA A 418 10.12 2.70 21.11
N ASP A 419 10.87 3.80 20.97
CA ASP A 419 11.08 4.78 22.03
C ASP A 419 9.98 5.85 22.14
N GLY A 420 9.00 5.82 21.21
CA GLY A 420 7.85 6.73 21.18
C GLY A 420 8.18 8.20 20.90
N LYS A 421 9.42 8.54 20.55
CA LYS A 421 9.83 9.94 20.33
C LYS A 421 9.35 10.44 18.98
N ASP A 422 8.66 11.57 18.99
CA ASP A 422 8.23 12.26 17.77
C ASP A 422 8.88 13.65 17.65
N PRO A 423 9.92 13.83 16.82
CA PRO A 423 10.53 15.14 16.60
C PRO A 423 9.58 16.14 15.93
N ARG A 424 8.50 15.68 15.27
CA ARG A 424 7.47 16.51 14.62
C ARG A 424 6.58 17.26 15.62
N VAL A 425 6.72 16.98 16.93
CA VAL A 425 6.06 17.73 18.02
C VAL A 425 6.88 18.94 18.44
N ALA A 426 8.22 18.82 18.43
CA ALA A 426 9.13 19.91 18.77
C ALA A 426 9.43 20.82 17.58
N ASN A 427 9.41 20.28 16.36
CA ASN A 427 9.59 21.02 15.11
C ASN A 427 8.42 20.71 14.16
N PRO A 428 7.45 21.64 13.98
CA PRO A 428 6.27 21.43 13.14
C PRO A 428 6.57 21.44 11.63
N MET A 429 7.77 21.87 11.20
CA MET A 429 8.20 21.81 9.79
C MET A 429 8.73 20.43 9.39
N ILE A 430 9.05 19.55 10.35
CA ILE A 430 9.28 18.13 10.06
C ILE A 430 7.91 17.48 9.84
N THR A 431 7.67 17.02 8.61
CA THR A 431 6.38 16.41 8.21
C THR A 431 6.50 14.91 7.90
N GLN A 432 7.71 14.38 7.81
CA GLN A 432 8.00 12.96 7.56
C GLN A 432 8.80 12.37 8.73
N LEU A 433 8.47 11.14 9.11
CA LEU A 433 9.17 10.40 10.16
C LEU A 433 9.18 8.92 9.78
N LEU A 434 10.26 8.46 9.17
CA LEU A 434 10.43 7.08 8.74
C LEU A 434 11.17 6.30 9.84
N THR A 435 10.51 5.32 10.44
CA THR A 435 11.17 4.32 11.30
C THR A 435 11.37 3.04 10.51
N CYS A 436 12.60 2.54 10.48
CA CYS A 436 12.98 1.28 9.85
C CYS A 436 13.65 0.32 10.84
N GLN A 437 13.40 -0.96 10.65
CA GLN A 437 13.91 -2.07 11.46
C GLN A 437 14.47 -3.18 10.57
N ASN A 438 15.61 -3.73 10.96
CA ASN A 438 16.34 -4.81 10.29
C ASN A 438 16.50 -4.60 8.77
N ILE A 439 16.88 -3.39 8.35
CA ILE A 439 17.13 -3.04 6.94
C ILE A 439 18.62 -2.98 6.60
N THR A 440 18.99 -3.48 5.43
CA THR A 440 20.31 -3.22 4.80
C THR A 440 20.33 -1.82 4.18
N MET A 441 21.52 -1.27 3.89
CA MET A 441 21.62 0.02 3.19
C MET A 441 21.01 -0.06 1.78
N LYS A 442 21.17 -1.17 1.05
CA LYS A 442 20.43 -1.40 -0.21
C LYS A 442 18.90 -1.37 -0.06
N GLN A 443 18.36 -1.87 1.04
CA GLN A 443 16.92 -1.79 1.32
C GLN A 443 16.50 -0.36 1.72
N LEU A 444 17.32 0.38 2.48
CA LEU A 444 17.10 1.81 2.73
C LEU A 444 16.94 2.57 1.40
N GLY A 445 17.80 2.27 0.42
CA GLY A 445 17.77 2.93 -0.88
C GLY A 445 16.49 2.66 -1.69
N ASP A 446 15.99 1.43 -1.65
CA ASP A 446 14.68 1.07 -2.25
C ASP A 446 13.52 1.74 -1.47
N PHE A 447 13.57 1.82 -0.14
CA PHE A 447 12.54 2.48 0.68
C PHE A 447 12.54 4.02 0.54
N LEU A 448 13.70 4.66 0.32
CA LEU A 448 13.77 6.11 0.12
C LEU A 448 13.02 6.55 -1.14
N THR A 449 13.02 5.75 -2.21
CA THR A 449 12.20 6.00 -3.40
C THR A 449 10.69 5.94 -3.09
N GLN A 450 10.27 5.05 -2.19
CA GLN A 450 8.86 4.92 -1.78
C GLN A 450 8.40 6.03 -0.81
N TYR A 451 9.23 6.41 0.16
CA TYR A 451 8.83 7.32 1.25
C TYR A 451 9.27 8.78 1.07
N ALA A 452 10.30 9.05 0.25
CA ALA A 452 10.82 10.40 0.02
C ALA A 452 10.60 10.86 -1.43
N THR A 453 9.41 10.61 -1.95
CA THR A 453 9.01 10.78 -3.37
C THR A 453 9.23 12.18 -3.95
N GLY A 454 9.29 13.22 -3.12
CA GLY A 454 9.62 14.59 -3.56
C GLY A 454 11.11 14.93 -3.63
N TYR A 455 11.99 14.01 -3.22
CA TYR A 455 13.45 14.15 -3.26
C TYR A 455 14.12 13.05 -4.10
N ILE A 456 13.57 11.83 -4.05
CA ILE A 456 14.12 10.62 -4.66
C ILE A 456 13.14 10.08 -5.68
N TYR A 457 13.56 10.05 -6.94
CA TYR A 457 12.71 9.66 -8.07
C TYR A 457 13.09 8.31 -8.69
N THR A 458 14.30 7.82 -8.42
CA THR A 458 14.80 6.52 -8.90
C THR A 458 15.50 5.75 -7.76
N SER A 459 15.68 4.43 -7.89
CA SER A 459 16.26 3.56 -6.83
C SER A 459 17.66 4.01 -6.43
N VAL A 460 17.88 4.29 -5.14
CA VAL A 460 19.18 4.78 -4.65
C VAL A 460 20.19 3.64 -4.56
N LEU A 461 21.39 3.81 -5.13
CA LEU A 461 22.46 2.80 -5.00
C LEU A 461 23.05 2.81 -3.58
N ASP A 462 23.43 1.62 -3.12
CA ASP A 462 24.22 1.45 -1.91
C ASP A 462 25.70 1.36 -2.29
N ASP A 463 26.45 2.41 -1.95
CA ASP A 463 27.91 2.51 -2.06
C ASP A 463 28.50 2.87 -0.69
N THR A 464 27.85 2.41 0.38
CA THR A 464 28.24 2.71 1.77
C THR A 464 29.36 1.80 2.27
N GLY A 465 29.53 0.63 1.64
CA GLY A 465 30.38 -0.46 2.12
C GLY A 465 29.88 -1.15 3.40
N LEU A 466 28.78 -0.68 4.00
CA LEU A 466 28.26 -1.16 5.28
C LEU A 466 27.63 -2.55 5.15
N GLN A 467 27.97 -3.44 6.08
CA GLN A 467 27.56 -4.84 6.05
C GLN A 467 26.60 -5.18 7.18
N GLY A 468 25.56 -5.94 6.85
CA GLY A 468 24.48 -6.33 7.76
C GLY A 468 23.30 -5.37 7.73
N SER A 469 22.49 -5.43 8.79
CA SER A 469 21.22 -4.71 8.89
C SER A 469 21.18 -3.77 10.09
N TYR A 470 20.35 -2.74 9.98
CA TYR A 470 20.30 -1.63 10.90
C TYR A 470 18.86 -1.25 11.26
N ASP A 471 18.71 -0.74 12.48
CA ASP A 471 17.51 -0.06 12.97
C ASP A 471 17.80 1.44 12.97
N LEU A 472 16.90 2.24 12.38
CA LEU A 472 17.06 3.68 12.27
C LEU A 472 15.72 4.42 12.25
N THR A 473 15.76 5.69 12.64
CA THR A 473 14.65 6.63 12.50
C THR A 473 15.17 7.88 11.81
N LEU A 474 14.48 8.33 10.76
CA LEU A 474 14.86 9.47 9.93
C LEU A 474 13.70 10.47 9.86
N ALA A 475 13.98 11.74 10.12
CA ALA A 475 12.98 12.80 10.22
C ALA A 475 13.32 13.96 9.26
N TRP A 476 12.40 14.34 8.38
CA TRP A 476 12.62 15.44 7.41
C TRP A 476 11.34 16.19 7.04
N SER A 477 11.52 17.36 6.40
CA SER A 477 10.44 18.18 5.84
C SER A 477 10.08 17.70 4.44
N SER A 478 8.79 17.61 4.13
CA SER A 478 8.31 17.30 2.77
C SER A 478 8.88 18.26 1.74
N ALA A 479 9.16 17.77 0.53
CA ALA A 479 9.78 18.57 -0.53
C ALA A 479 8.97 19.83 -0.89
N SER A 480 7.65 19.81 -0.71
CA SER A 480 6.76 20.97 -0.86
C SER A 480 7.05 22.15 0.07
N LEU A 481 7.84 21.95 1.14
CA LEU A 481 8.32 22.99 2.05
C LEU A 481 9.74 23.47 1.71
N THR A 482 10.43 22.80 0.78
CA THR A 482 11.87 22.99 0.50
C THR A 482 12.16 23.13 -0.99
N VAL A 483 12.19 22.01 -1.74
CA VAL A 483 12.74 21.91 -3.11
C VAL A 483 11.68 21.79 -4.22
N LEU A 484 10.42 21.52 -3.87
CA LEU A 484 9.25 21.45 -4.77
C LEU A 484 8.18 22.47 -4.35
N ARG A 485 8.60 23.68 -4.02
CA ARG A 485 7.70 24.76 -3.61
C ARG A 485 6.99 25.35 -4.85
N PRO A 486 5.69 25.67 -4.77
CA PRO A 486 5.01 26.34 -5.86
C PRO A 486 5.60 27.74 -6.08
N PRO A 487 5.65 28.24 -7.33
CA PRO A 487 6.08 29.60 -7.60
C PRO A 487 5.13 30.62 -6.93
N PRO A 488 5.64 31.80 -6.50
CA PRO A 488 4.82 32.83 -5.89
C PRO A 488 3.79 33.38 -6.91
N PRO A 489 2.63 33.90 -6.44
CA PRO A 489 1.70 34.62 -7.29
C PRO A 489 2.36 35.80 -8.03
N PRO A 490 1.90 36.19 -9.23
CA PRO A 490 2.46 37.31 -9.97
C PRO A 490 2.56 38.59 -9.14
N GLY A 491 3.77 39.16 -9.06
CA GLY A 491 4.05 40.38 -8.28
C GLY A 491 4.35 40.16 -6.79
N GLN A 492 4.36 38.92 -6.30
CA GLN A 492 4.80 38.60 -4.94
C GLN A 492 6.25 38.08 -4.94
N PRO A 493 7.07 38.39 -3.92
CA PRO A 493 8.40 37.84 -3.78
C PRO A 493 8.32 36.33 -3.47
N GLU A 494 9.38 35.59 -3.83
CA GLU A 494 9.52 34.22 -3.38
C GLU A 494 9.76 34.20 -1.86
N GLU A 495 8.86 33.55 -1.11
CA GLU A 495 9.02 33.34 0.32
C GLU A 495 10.32 32.56 0.61
N ALA A 496 11.00 32.83 1.72
CA ALA A 496 12.15 32.02 2.13
C ALA A 496 11.73 30.59 2.52
N ILE A 497 12.64 29.61 2.39
CA ILE A 497 12.48 28.28 3.00
C ILE A 497 12.47 28.46 4.53
N PRO A 498 11.55 27.82 5.29
CA PRO A 498 11.56 27.90 6.74
C PRO A 498 12.90 27.46 7.34
N ALA A 499 13.46 28.25 8.25
CA ALA A 499 14.82 28.04 8.77
C ALA A 499 14.98 26.74 9.59
N ASP A 500 13.86 26.20 10.09
CA ASP A 500 13.72 24.95 10.81
C ASP A 500 13.33 23.76 9.92
N ALA A 501 13.12 23.97 8.61
CA ALA A 501 12.91 22.88 7.66
C ALA A 501 14.20 22.06 7.45
N VAL A 502 14.06 20.74 7.37
CA VAL A 502 15.18 19.80 7.22
C VAL A 502 15.04 19.06 5.89
N THR A 503 16.00 19.20 4.98
CA THR A 503 15.98 18.44 3.72
C THR A 503 16.25 16.95 3.97
N LEU A 504 15.85 16.07 3.05
CA LEU A 504 16.23 14.66 3.15
C LEU A 504 17.77 14.49 3.22
N TYR A 505 18.51 15.26 2.43
CA TYR A 505 19.97 15.17 2.36
C TYR A 505 20.63 15.58 3.69
N ASP A 506 20.12 16.65 4.32
CA ASP A 506 20.52 17.06 5.67
C ASP A 506 20.17 16.01 6.73
N ALA A 507 18.99 15.39 6.64
CA ALA A 507 18.58 14.35 7.57
C ALA A 507 19.50 13.13 7.46
N MET A 508 19.76 12.65 6.24
CA MET A 508 20.64 11.49 5.98
C MET A 508 22.06 11.72 6.53
N ASP A 509 22.66 12.89 6.26
CA ASP A 509 24.00 13.22 6.73
C ASP A 509 24.03 13.44 8.25
N LYS A 510 23.19 14.35 8.79
CA LYS A 510 23.30 14.78 10.18
C LYS A 510 22.75 13.75 11.18
N GLN A 511 21.69 13.03 10.85
CA GLN A 511 21.02 12.08 11.76
C GLN A 511 21.66 10.70 11.71
N ILE A 512 21.94 10.16 10.51
CA ILE A 512 22.46 8.79 10.34
C ILE A 512 23.87 8.70 9.73
N GLY A 513 24.51 9.82 9.36
CA GLY A 513 25.91 9.84 8.90
C GLY A 513 26.14 9.30 7.49
N ILE A 514 25.10 9.32 6.65
CA ILE A 514 25.11 8.81 5.27
C ILE A 514 24.91 9.98 4.30
N LYS A 515 25.84 10.17 3.37
CA LYS A 515 25.76 11.21 2.34
C LYS A 515 25.04 10.71 1.09
N MET A 516 24.19 11.56 0.54
CA MET A 516 23.50 11.34 -0.74
C MET A 516 24.30 12.00 -1.87
N VAL A 517 25.04 11.22 -2.63
CA VAL A 517 25.87 11.71 -3.75
C VAL A 517 25.07 11.67 -5.03
N LYS A 518 24.88 12.83 -5.67
CA LYS A 518 24.18 12.97 -6.95
C LYS A 518 25.14 12.70 -8.11
N GLU A 519 24.78 11.78 -9.00
CA GLU A 519 25.58 11.42 -10.17
C GLU A 519 24.70 11.10 -11.38
N LYS A 520 25.29 11.05 -12.58
CA LYS A 520 24.58 10.60 -13.78
C LYS A 520 24.80 9.11 -13.98
N ARG A 521 23.71 8.35 -14.19
CA ARG A 521 23.74 6.92 -14.49
C ARG A 521 22.65 6.56 -15.50
N PRO A 522 22.79 5.46 -16.28
CA PRO A 522 21.69 4.95 -17.10
C PRO A 522 20.47 4.63 -16.24
N VAL A 523 19.31 5.13 -16.66
CA VAL A 523 17.97 4.73 -16.22
C VAL A 523 17.07 4.68 -17.45
N SER A 524 16.21 3.66 -17.51
CA SER A 524 15.14 3.55 -18.51
C SER A 524 14.16 4.72 -18.40
N VAL A 525 14.08 5.56 -19.44
CA VAL A 525 13.18 6.71 -19.55
C VAL A 525 12.18 6.53 -20.69
N LEU A 526 11.02 7.20 -20.60
CA LEU A 526 10.01 7.20 -21.65
C LEU A 526 10.34 8.27 -22.69
N VAL A 527 10.52 7.87 -23.94
CA VAL A 527 10.75 8.75 -25.08
C VAL A 527 9.47 8.91 -25.87
N ILE A 528 9.08 10.15 -26.16
CA ILE A 528 8.04 10.46 -27.13
C ILE A 528 8.69 10.56 -28.51
N ASP A 529 8.40 9.60 -29.39
CA ASP A 529 8.80 9.63 -30.80
C ASP A 529 7.85 10.50 -31.62
N HIS A 530 6.56 10.44 -31.29
CA HIS A 530 5.50 11.21 -31.93
C HIS A 530 4.29 11.34 -31.00
N ILE A 531 3.60 12.46 -31.06
CA ILE A 531 2.28 12.66 -30.46
C ILE A 531 1.59 13.83 -31.17
N GLU A 532 0.30 13.67 -31.49
CA GLU A 532 -0.53 14.73 -32.08
C GLU A 532 -1.12 15.62 -30.97
N GLU A 533 -1.26 16.92 -31.25
CA GLU A 533 -1.80 17.92 -30.29
C GLU A 533 -3.33 17.81 -30.13
N THR A 534 -4.02 17.46 -31.22
CA THR A 534 -5.48 17.29 -31.24
C THR A 534 -5.82 15.80 -31.20
N PRO A 535 -6.65 15.33 -30.24
CA PRO A 535 -7.03 13.93 -30.19
C PRO A 535 -8.00 13.55 -31.32
N THR A 536 -7.99 12.27 -31.72
CA THR A 536 -8.93 11.71 -32.69
C THR A 536 -10.38 11.84 -32.22
N PRO A 537 -11.36 12.01 -33.14
CA PRO A 537 -12.78 12.14 -32.77
C PRO A 537 -13.29 10.96 -31.93
N ASN A 538 -14.08 11.26 -30.90
CA ASN A 538 -14.58 10.31 -29.90
C ASN A 538 -15.32 9.11 -30.50
#